data_AF-A0A3C0V2K5-F1
#
_entry.id   AF-A0A3C0V2K5-F1
#
_cell.length_a   1.000
_cell.length_b   1.000
_cell.length_c   1.000
_cell.angle_alpha   90.00
_cell.angle_beta   90.00
_cell.angle_gamma   90.00
#
_symmetry.space_group_name_H-M   'P 1'
#
loop_
_entity.id
_entity.type
_entity.pdbx_description
1 polymer ?
#
loop_
_entity_poly.entity_id
_entity_poly.type
_entity_poly.pdbx_seq_one_letter_code
_entity_poly.pdbx_strand_id
1 'polypeptide(L)'
;MVSKQKNVARLERKQHKAEAALLSTLYPNVASVIIYMNYYQKSTGRTIMQRTVNFSPGSSAYFHMECMGYDCVDGGFNLEPVINTMMKGRLKSGKGELLCAANDSSSHTRIDYKIDIQYNKTSR
;
A
#
# COMPACT_ATOMS: atom_id res chain seq x y z
N MET A 1 16.73 6.42 -21.70
CA MET A 1 15.27 6.59 -21.82
C MET A 1 14.52 6.05 -20.59
N VAL A 2 14.87 4.86 -20.08
CA VAL A 2 14.31 4.24 -18.85
C VAL A 2 14.37 5.15 -17.61
N SER A 3 15.48 5.87 -17.38
CA SER A 3 15.64 6.76 -16.22
C SER A 3 14.68 7.96 -16.22
N LYS A 4 14.35 8.50 -17.40
CA LYS A 4 13.42 9.64 -17.53
C LYS A 4 11.98 9.21 -17.23
N GLN A 5 11.56 8.06 -17.75
CA GLN A 5 10.25 7.47 -17.46
C GLN A 5 10.08 7.10 -15.98
N LYS A 6 11.12 6.53 -15.34
CA LYS A 6 11.12 6.25 -13.89
C LYS A 6 10.90 7.48 -13.02
N ASN A 7 11.46 8.62 -13.44
CA ASN A 7 11.26 9.87 -12.72
C ASN A 7 9.83 10.41 -12.87
N VAL A 8 9.24 10.32 -14.06
CA VAL A 8 7.86 10.79 -14.31
C VAL A 8 6.85 9.95 -13.52
N ALA A 9 6.87 8.62 -13.63
CA ALA A 9 5.93 7.75 -12.92
C ALA A 9 6.04 7.89 -11.39
N ARG A 10 7.23 8.20 -10.87
CA ARG A 10 7.42 8.48 -9.44
C ARG A 10 6.86 9.84 -9.04
N LEU A 11 6.99 10.86 -9.90
CA LEU A 11 6.41 12.18 -9.67
C LEU A 11 4.88 12.12 -9.68
N GLU A 12 4.29 11.42 -10.65
CA GLU A 12 2.84 11.21 -10.74
C GLU A 12 2.29 10.53 -9.48
N ARG A 13 2.93 9.46 -9.00
CA ARG A 13 2.52 8.81 -7.74
C ARG A 13 2.62 9.73 -6.53
N LYS A 14 3.67 10.56 -6.45
CA LYS A 14 3.79 11.56 -5.39
C LYS A 14 2.69 12.60 -5.46
N GLN A 15 2.35 13.04 -6.68
CA GLN A 15 1.26 13.97 -6.93
C GLN A 15 -0.09 13.35 -6.51
N HIS A 16 -0.42 12.14 -6.96
CA HIS A 16 -1.63 11.44 -6.54
C HIS A 16 -1.72 11.26 -5.02
N LYS A 17 -0.60 10.95 -4.36
CA LYS A 17 -0.55 10.87 -2.90
C LYS A 17 -0.79 12.22 -2.23
N ALA A 18 -0.27 13.30 -2.79
CA ALA A 18 -0.44 14.66 -2.27
C ALA A 18 -1.88 15.17 -2.48
N GLU A 19 -2.51 14.78 -3.59
CA GLU A 19 -3.90 15.13 -3.93
C GLU A 19 -4.93 14.23 -3.21
N ALA A 20 -4.51 13.07 -2.70
CA ALA A 20 -5.38 12.19 -1.95
C ALA A 20 -5.89 12.86 -0.67
N ALA A 21 -7.20 12.74 -0.45
CA ALA A 21 -7.84 13.25 0.76
C ALA A 21 -7.24 12.62 2.03
N LEU A 22 -7.39 13.31 3.16
CA LEU A 22 -6.97 12.77 4.45
C LEU A 22 -7.82 11.57 4.84
N LEU A 23 -7.22 10.66 5.60
CA LEU A 23 -7.91 9.49 6.16
C LEU A 23 -9.10 9.91 7.03
N SER A 24 -8.96 10.97 7.82
CA SER A 24 -10.06 11.52 8.63
C SER A 24 -11.22 12.07 7.80
N THR A 25 -10.95 12.56 6.60
CA THR A 25 -11.98 13.10 5.70
C THR A 25 -12.81 11.98 5.09
N LEU A 26 -12.18 10.91 4.62
CA LEU A 26 -12.88 9.77 3.98
C LEU A 26 -13.45 8.78 5.00
N TYR A 27 -12.76 8.59 6.12
CA TYR A 27 -13.09 7.58 7.14
C TYR A 27 -12.99 8.17 8.56
N PRO A 28 -13.91 9.06 8.96
CA PRO A 28 -13.84 9.78 10.24
C PRO A 28 -13.88 8.87 11.48
N ASN A 29 -14.36 7.63 11.33
CA ASN A 29 -14.44 6.65 12.41
C ASN A 29 -13.19 5.77 12.54
N VAL A 30 -12.13 6.03 11.76
CA VAL A 30 -10.89 5.27 11.78
C VAL A 30 -9.85 6.02 12.61
N ALA A 31 -9.35 5.36 13.64
CA ALA A 31 -8.26 5.86 14.49
C ALA A 31 -6.89 5.59 13.87
N SER A 32 -6.70 4.42 13.26
CA SER A 32 -5.43 4.06 12.60
C SER A 32 -5.61 2.90 11.63
N VAL A 33 -4.72 2.83 10.64
CA VAL A 33 -4.51 1.65 9.79
C VAL A 33 -3.03 1.29 9.83
N ILE A 34 -2.73 0.05 10.19
CA ILE A 34 -1.36 -0.47 10.22
C ILE A 34 -1.27 -1.57 9.16
N ILE A 35 -0.29 -1.44 8.27
CA ILE A 35 -0.03 -2.40 7.20
C ILE A 35 1.34 -3.01 7.44
N TYR A 36 1.37 -4.31 7.70
CA TYR A 36 2.58 -5.13 7.76
C TYR A 36 2.77 -5.79 6.41
N MET A 37 3.98 -5.73 5.87
CA MET A 37 4.32 -6.31 4.57
C MET A 37 5.63 -7.08 4.65
N ASN A 38 5.62 -8.30 4.12
CA ASN A 38 6.82 -9.07 3.83
C ASN A 38 7.00 -9.08 2.31
N TYR A 39 8.12 -8.56 1.83
CA TYR A 39 8.47 -8.54 0.42
C TYR A 39 9.28 -9.79 0.08
N TYR A 40 8.95 -10.42 -1.03
CA TYR A 40 9.63 -11.61 -1.53
C TYR A 40 10.15 -11.37 -2.94
N GLN A 41 11.37 -11.84 -3.18
CA GLN A 41 11.88 -11.97 -4.54
C GLN A 41 11.15 -13.12 -5.24
N LYS A 42 10.47 -12.84 -6.35
CA LYS A 42 9.63 -13.83 -7.05
C LYS A 42 10.39 -15.06 -7.51
N SER A 43 11.64 -14.91 -7.96
CA SER A 43 12.46 -16.02 -8.46
C SER A 43 12.93 -17.01 -7.39
N THR A 44 13.12 -16.55 -6.15
CA THR A 44 13.70 -17.37 -5.07
C THR A 44 12.74 -17.62 -3.91
N GLY A 45 11.62 -16.91 -3.86
CA GLY A 45 10.68 -16.94 -2.73
C GLY A 45 11.27 -16.41 -1.42
N ARG A 46 12.50 -15.87 -1.43
CA ARG A 46 13.17 -15.37 -0.22
C ARG A 46 12.59 -14.04 0.19
N THR A 47 12.36 -13.88 1.50
CA THR A 47 12.03 -12.58 2.09
C THR A 47 13.21 -11.65 1.90
N ILE A 48 13.00 -10.53 1.22
CA ILE A 48 14.02 -9.52 0.95
C ILE A 48 13.89 -8.31 1.87
N MET A 49 12.69 -8.06 2.41
CA MET A 49 12.43 -6.92 3.28
C MET A 49 11.13 -7.13 4.06
N GLN A 50 11.09 -6.61 5.28
CA GLN A 50 9.85 -6.42 6.04
C GLN A 50 9.62 -4.92 6.24
N ARG A 51 8.38 -4.48 6.06
CA ARG A 51 8.02 -3.07 6.22
C ARG A 51 6.68 -2.95 6.93
N THR A 52 6.62 -2.02 7.88
CA THR A 52 5.36 -1.59 8.51
C THR A 52 5.07 -0.15 8.10
N VAL A 53 3.84 0.12 7.67
CA VAL A 53 3.36 1.46 7.32
C VAL A 53 2.16 1.78 8.19
N ASN A 54 2.18 2.96 8.81
CA ASN A 54 1.14 3.42 9.71
C ASN A 54 0.42 4.62 9.08
N PHE A 55 -0.90 4.58 9.09
CA PHE A 55 -1.77 5.68 8.70
C PHE A 55 -2.54 6.16 9.92
N SER A 56 -2.38 7.44 10.22
CA SER A 56 -3.16 8.18 11.21
C SER A 56 -4.27 8.99 10.52
N PRO A 57 -5.21 9.59 11.27
CA PRO A 57 -6.29 10.38 10.67
C PRO A 57 -5.77 11.55 9.81
N GLY A 58 -4.58 12.09 10.11
CA GLY A 58 -3.92 13.13 9.32
C GLY A 58 -3.06 12.62 8.15
N SER A 59 -3.03 11.31 7.90
CA SER A 59 -2.31 10.73 6.75
C SER A 59 -3.16 10.82 5.48
N SER A 60 -2.53 11.02 4.32
CA SER A 60 -3.21 10.85 3.03
C SER A 60 -3.76 9.42 2.91
N ALA A 61 -5.02 9.29 2.54
CA ALA A 61 -5.70 8.01 2.29
C ALA A 61 -5.27 7.41 0.95
N TYR A 62 -3.96 7.21 0.78
CA TYR A 62 -3.33 6.69 -0.41
C TYR A 62 -2.61 5.38 -0.07
N PHE A 63 -3.23 4.26 -0.46
CA PHE A 63 -2.80 2.92 -0.06
C PHE A 63 -2.03 2.17 -1.15
N HIS A 64 -1.34 2.91 -2.02
CA HIS A 64 -0.45 2.33 -3.03
C HIS A 64 0.99 2.28 -2.51
N MET A 65 1.54 1.07 -2.41
CA MET A 65 2.90 0.85 -1.91
C MET A 65 3.87 0.65 -3.07
N GLU A 66 5.05 1.28 -2.96
CA GLU A 66 6.11 1.10 -3.96
C GLU A 66 6.63 -0.34 -3.96
N CYS A 67 6.92 -0.84 -5.16
CA CYS A 67 7.70 -2.05 -5.36
C CYS A 67 9.18 -1.73 -5.13
N MET A 68 9.87 -2.59 -4.37
CA MET A 68 11.29 -2.42 -4.03
C MET A 68 12.21 -3.21 -4.96
N GLY A 69 11.68 -3.78 -6.05
CA GLY A 69 12.50 -4.35 -7.12
C GLY A 69 13.36 -3.25 -7.74
N TYR A 70 14.66 -3.50 -7.88
CA TYR A 70 15.66 -2.53 -8.32
C TYR A 70 15.29 -1.84 -9.66
N ASP A 71 14.75 -2.62 -10.58
CA ASP A 71 14.34 -2.25 -11.92
C ASP A 71 12.84 -1.91 -12.04
N CYS A 72 12.09 -1.90 -10.93
CA CYS A 72 10.68 -1.53 -10.98
C CYS A 72 10.52 -0.01 -11.18
N VAL A 73 9.78 0.37 -12.22
CA VAL A 73 9.61 1.76 -12.69
C VAL A 73 8.21 2.28 -12.37
N ASP A 74 7.20 1.53 -12.77
CA ASP A 74 5.77 1.91 -12.78
C ASP A 74 4.89 0.97 -11.94
N GLY A 75 5.44 -0.13 -11.43
CA GLY A 75 4.71 -1.08 -10.61
C GLY A 75 4.61 -0.70 -9.14
N GLY A 76 3.90 -1.53 -8.39
CA GLY A 76 3.62 -1.34 -6.98
C GLY A 76 2.49 -2.25 -6.53
N PHE A 77 2.00 -2.00 -5.33
CA PHE A 77 0.95 -2.79 -4.70
C PHE A 77 -0.22 -1.88 -4.34
N ASN A 78 -1.36 -2.11 -4.98
CA ASN A 78 -2.58 -1.37 -4.67
C ASN A 78 -3.36 -2.08 -3.55
N LEU A 79 -3.27 -1.59 -2.32
CA LEU A 79 -4.02 -2.11 -1.18
C LEU A 79 -5.37 -1.39 -0.98
N GLU A 80 -5.68 -0.40 -1.81
CA GLU A 80 -6.89 0.40 -1.68
C GLU A 80 -8.18 -0.43 -1.81
N PRO A 81 -8.33 -1.38 -2.77
CA PRO A 81 -9.55 -2.19 -2.86
C PRO A 81 -9.82 -3.03 -1.60
N VAL A 82 -8.77 -3.65 -1.03
CA VAL A 82 -8.91 -4.48 0.18
C VAL A 82 -9.19 -3.61 1.41
N ILE A 83 -8.48 -2.49 1.59
CA ILE A 83 -8.71 -1.59 2.72
C ILE A 83 -10.11 -0.98 2.61
N ASN A 84 -10.55 -0.54 1.43
CA ASN A 84 -11.90 0.01 1.24
C ASN A 84 -12.98 -1.01 1.57
N THR A 85 -12.79 -2.27 1.18
CA THR A 85 -13.71 -3.36 1.53
C THR A 85 -13.73 -3.59 3.04
N MET A 86 -12.55 -3.61 3.69
CA MET A 86 -12.45 -3.76 5.13
C MET A 86 -13.12 -2.60 5.88
N MET A 87 -12.91 -1.36 5.45
CA MET A 87 -13.52 -0.15 6.03
C MET A 87 -15.05 -0.19 5.90
N LYS A 88 -15.57 -0.54 4.72
CA LYS A 88 -17.01 -0.68 4.49
C LYS A 88 -17.62 -1.77 5.36
N GLY A 89 -16.94 -2.90 5.51
CA GLY A 89 -17.36 -4.01 6.37
C GLY A 89 -17.05 -3.84 7.86
N ARG A 90 -16.42 -2.72 8.27
CA ARG A 90 -15.89 -2.50 9.63
C ARG A 90 -15.00 -3.62 10.15
N LEU A 91 -14.26 -4.28 9.24
CA LEU A 91 -13.33 -5.33 9.58
C LEU A 91 -12.11 -4.74 10.29
N LYS A 92 -11.64 -5.43 11.34
CA LYS A 92 -10.50 -4.98 12.15
C LYS A 92 -9.16 -5.54 11.70
N SER A 93 -9.16 -6.69 11.03
CA SER A 93 -7.94 -7.30 10.51
C SER A 93 -8.18 -8.04 9.21
N GLY A 94 -7.20 -8.05 8.33
CA GLY A 94 -7.21 -8.75 7.05
C GLY A 94 -5.79 -9.15 6.66
N LYS A 95 -5.65 -10.19 5.83
CA LYS A 95 -4.37 -10.61 5.29
C LYS A 95 -4.54 -11.11 3.86
N GLY A 96 -3.47 -11.10 3.09
CA GLY A 96 -3.46 -11.62 1.74
C GLY A 96 -2.11 -11.44 1.08
N GLU A 97 -2.13 -11.59 -0.23
CA GLU A 97 -0.96 -11.47 -1.10
C GLU A 97 -1.25 -10.47 -2.21
N LEU A 98 -0.24 -9.72 -2.64
CA LEU A 98 -0.27 -8.98 -3.89
C LEU A 98 1.00 -9.22 -4.71
N LEU A 99 0.81 -9.26 -6.04
CA LEU A 99 1.88 -9.18 -7.02
C LEU A 99 2.06 -7.73 -7.45
N CYS A 100 3.30 -7.35 -7.73
CA CYS A 100 3.60 -6.02 -8.27
C CYS A 100 3.00 -5.86 -9.67
N ALA A 101 2.25 -4.78 -9.88
CA ALA A 101 1.48 -4.52 -11.11
C ALA A 101 2.29 -3.93 -12.29
N ALA A 102 3.60 -4.16 -12.37
CA ALA A 102 4.41 -3.67 -13.49
C ALA A 102 4.35 -4.60 -14.71
N ASN A 103 4.59 -4.04 -15.89
CA ASN A 103 4.44 -4.72 -17.18
C ASN A 103 5.54 -5.77 -17.47
N ASP A 104 6.72 -5.67 -16.84
CA ASP A 104 7.88 -6.53 -17.13
C ASP A 104 8.11 -7.62 -16.06
N SER A 105 7.63 -8.83 -16.34
CA SER A 105 7.27 -9.83 -15.32
C SER A 105 8.39 -10.64 -14.63
N SER A 106 9.68 -10.46 -14.96
CA SER A 106 10.72 -11.43 -14.58
C SER A 106 11.42 -11.16 -13.24
N SER A 107 11.42 -9.92 -12.72
CA SER A 107 12.17 -9.53 -11.51
C SER A 107 11.31 -8.99 -10.36
N HIS A 108 10.01 -8.80 -10.59
CA HIS A 108 9.17 -8.08 -9.65
C HIS A 108 8.81 -8.87 -8.38
N THR A 109 8.68 -8.12 -7.29
CA THR A 109 8.46 -8.68 -5.95
C THR A 109 6.99 -8.99 -5.71
N ARG A 110 6.73 -10.03 -4.90
CA ARG A 110 5.43 -10.32 -4.29
C ARG A 110 5.43 -9.79 -2.86
N ILE A 111 4.28 -9.39 -2.33
CA ILE A 111 4.14 -9.15 -0.89
C ILE A 111 3.12 -10.08 -0.27
N ASP A 112 3.41 -10.56 0.93
CA ASP A 112 2.38 -10.95 1.89
C ASP A 112 2.08 -9.74 2.75
N TYR A 113 0.81 -9.46 3.00
CA TYR A 113 0.40 -8.37 3.86
C TYR A 113 -0.54 -8.82 4.97
N LYS A 114 -0.49 -8.08 6.07
CA LYS A 114 -1.52 -8.04 7.11
C LYS A 114 -1.90 -6.58 7.33
N ILE A 115 -3.20 -6.31 7.39
CA ILE A 115 -3.75 -5.00 7.69
C ILE A 115 -4.50 -5.10 9.02
N ASP A 116 -4.22 -4.19 9.93
CA ASP A 116 -5.00 -3.99 11.15
C ASP A 116 -5.62 -2.58 11.12
N ILE A 117 -6.93 -2.49 11.34
CA ILE A 117 -7.69 -1.24 11.38
C ILE A 117 -8.24 -1.04 12.78
N GLN A 118 -7.88 0.09 13.38
CA GLN A 118 -8.47 0.55 14.63
C GLN A 118 -9.55 1.57 14.32
N TYR A 119 -10.76 1.31 14.79
CA TYR A 119 -11.86 2.27 14.75
C TYR A 119 -11.90 3.06 16.06
N ASN A 120 -12.35 4.31 15.98
CA ASN A 120 -12.62 5.14 17.14
C ASN A 120 -13.62 4.41 18.05
N LYS A 121 -13.38 4.46 19.36
CA LYS A 121 -14.37 3.99 20.33
C LYS A 121 -15.56 4.94 20.21
N THR A 122 -16.72 4.44 19.83
CA THR A 122 -17.95 5.20 19.99
C THR A 122 -18.10 5.45 21.48
N SER A 123 -18.06 6.71 21.93
CA SER A 123 -18.58 7.03 23.25
C SER A 123 -20.04 6.60 23.25
N ARG A 124 -20.41 5.70 24.15
CA ARG A 124 -21.82 5.40 24.41
C ARG A 124 -22.51 6.63 24.99
#